data_AF-A0A563TYC9-F1
#
_entry.id   AF-A0A563TYC9-F1
#
_cell.length_a   1.000
_cell.length_b   1.000
_cell.length_c   1.000
_cell.angle_alpha   90.00
_cell.angle_beta   90.00
_cell.angle_gamma   90.00
#
_symmetry.space_group_name_H-M   'P 1'
#
loop_
_entity.id
_entity.type
_entity.pdbx_description
1 polymer ?
#
loop_
_entity_poly.entity_id
_entity_poly.type
_entity_poly.pdbx_seq_one_letter_code
_entity_poly.pdbx_strand_id
1 'polypeptide(L)'
;MNSIKALLIRHDRELCGLSFRSLASKHGIPASTIHKMLSKKEAEEPLCGAGGSRSEQSEIALLKAQLRKEQLKNELLNNMLDIASKELGVDIRKKSGTRRSK
;
A
#
# COMPACT_ATOMS: atom_id res chain seq x y z
N MET A 1 4.33 13.25 27.18
CA MET A 1 5.37 12.84 26.21
C MET A 1 4.70 12.75 24.84
N ASN A 2 5.25 13.40 23.80
CA ASN A 2 4.57 13.53 22.51
C ASN A 2 4.64 12.22 21.72
N SER A 3 3.52 11.77 21.16
CA SER A 3 3.40 10.54 20.35
C SER A 3 4.41 10.48 19.19
N ILE A 4 4.72 11.64 18.62
CA ILE A 4 5.69 11.83 17.53
C ILE A 4 7.10 11.40 17.95
N LYS A 5 7.56 11.77 19.16
CA LYS A 5 8.90 11.39 19.65
C LYS A 5 9.01 9.87 19.82
N ALA A 6 7.94 9.20 20.28
CA ALA A 6 7.93 7.75 20.44
C ALA A 6 7.99 7.00 19.10
N LEU A 7 7.37 7.54 18.04
CA LEU A 7 7.45 6.98 16.69
C LEU A 7 8.86 7.12 16.11
N LEU A 8 9.50 8.27 16.30
CA LEU A 8 10.85 8.53 15.81
C LEU A 8 11.89 7.59 16.44
N ILE A 9 11.77 7.33 17.75
CA ILE A 9 12.65 6.41 18.48
C ILE A 9 12.52 4.97 17.97
N ARG A 10 11.29 4.54 17.59
CA ARG A 10 11.05 3.22 16.97
C ARG A 10 11.71 3.10 15.60
N HIS A 11 11.46 4.08 14.73
CA HIS A 11 12.03 4.12 13.39
C HIS A 11 13.57 4.04 13.42
N ASP A 12 14.19 4.81 14.31
CA ASP A 12 15.65 4.79 14.51
C ASP A 12 16.18 3.42 15.01
N ARG A 13 15.36 2.65 15.73
CA ARG A 13 15.75 1.31 16.22
C ARG A 13 15.61 0.26 15.11
N GLU A 14 14.50 0.28 14.39
CA GLU A 14 14.12 -0.74 13.39
C GLU A 14 14.91 -0.58 12.08
N LEU A 15 15.08 0.65 11.61
CA LEU A 15 15.73 0.91 10.31
C LEU A 15 17.22 1.20 10.44
N CYS A 16 17.65 1.86 11.51
CA CYS A 16 19.05 2.22 11.70
C CYS A 16 19.78 1.31 12.69
N GLY A 17 19.10 0.34 13.31
CA GLY A 17 19.71 -0.66 14.19
C GLY A 17 20.35 -0.08 15.47
N LEU A 18 20.03 1.16 15.84
CA LEU A 18 20.71 1.87 16.92
C LEU A 18 20.50 1.19 18.28
N SER A 19 21.53 1.19 19.12
CA SER A 19 21.44 0.66 20.50
C SER A 19 20.60 1.58 21.39
N PHE A 20 20.04 1.05 22.49
CA PHE A 20 19.30 1.86 23.46
C PHE A 20 20.12 3.02 24.05
N ARG A 21 21.44 2.85 24.16
CA ARG A 21 22.36 3.91 24.60
C ARG A 21 22.50 5.01 23.56
N SER A 22 22.63 4.64 22.28
CA SER A 22 22.72 5.59 21.17
C SER A 22 21.43 6.41 21.02
N LEU A 23 20.27 5.76 21.21
CA LEU A 23 18.97 6.43 21.23
C LEU A 23 18.84 7.40 22.42
N ALA A 24 19.40 7.04 23.58
CA ALA A 24 19.36 7.89 24.76
C ALA A 24 20.12 9.21 24.55
N SER A 25 21.32 9.14 23.94
CA SER A 25 22.11 10.32 23.59
C SER A 25 21.43 11.18 22.51
N LYS A 26 20.79 10.57 21.51
CA LYS A 26 20.14 11.28 20.39
C LYS A 26 18.87 12.01 20.82
N HIS A 27 18.05 11.38 21.66
CA HIS A 27 16.72 11.87 22.03
C HIS A 27 16.66 12.51 23.42
N GLY A 28 17.76 12.46 24.19
CA GLY A 28 17.86 13.03 25.53
C GLY A 28 16.98 12.31 26.57
N ILE A 29 16.69 11.02 26.36
CA ILE A 29 15.82 10.21 27.23
C ILE A 29 16.65 9.05 27.78
N PRO A 30 16.58 8.73 29.09
CA PRO A 30 17.36 7.63 29.64
C PRO A 30 17.00 6.29 28.98
N ALA A 31 18.03 5.47 28.74
CA ALA A 31 17.89 4.18 28.04
C ALA A 31 16.88 3.23 28.71
N SER A 32 16.72 3.29 30.04
CA SER A 32 15.74 2.51 30.79
C SER A 32 14.30 2.88 30.44
N THR A 33 14.01 4.16 30.22
CA THR A 33 12.69 4.64 29.78
C THR A 33 12.42 4.17 28.35
N ILE A 34 13.41 4.27 27.46
CA ILE A 34 13.32 3.77 26.08
C ILE A 34 13.05 2.27 26.06
N HIS A 35 13.78 1.49 26.88
CA HIS A 35 13.59 0.04 27.02
C HIS A 35 12.17 -0.29 27.49
N LYS A 36 11.70 0.34 28.57
CA LYS A 36 10.32 0.14 29.07
C LYS A 36 9.27 0.49 28.02
N MET A 37 9.49 1.53 27.21
CA MET A 37 8.54 1.95 26.18
C MET A 37 8.46 0.96 25.01
N LEU A 38 9.59 0.39 24.62
CA LEU A 38 9.65 -0.56 23.51
C LEU A 38 9.18 -1.95 23.95
N SER A 39 9.56 -2.41 25.15
CA SER A 39 9.10 -3.70 25.69
C SER A 39 7.62 -3.74 26.08
N LYS A 40 7.02 -2.63 26.52
CA LYS A 40 5.59 -2.59 26.88
C LYS A 40 4.63 -2.83 25.71
N LYS A 41 5.09 -2.68 24.47
CA LYS A 41 4.27 -2.90 23.28
C LYS A 41 4.35 -4.31 22.71
N GLU A 42 5.24 -5.16 23.21
CA GLU A 42 5.24 -6.59 22.84
C GLU A 42 4.16 -7.37 23.62
N ALA A 43 3.58 -6.78 24.67
CA ALA A 43 2.52 -7.39 25.49
C ALA A 43 1.09 -6.93 25.12
N GLU A 44 0.96 -5.94 24.23
CA GLU A 44 -0.34 -5.51 23.68
C GLU A 44 -0.30 -5.69 22.16
N GLU A 45 -0.99 -6.74 21.70
CA GLU A 45 -1.16 -7.14 20.30
C GLU A 45 -1.34 -5.94 19.34
N PRO A 46 -0.71 -5.96 18.14
CA PRO A 46 -0.61 -4.78 17.31
C PRO A 46 -1.93 -4.48 16.58
N LEU A 47 -2.57 -3.39 16.99
CA LEU A 47 -3.37 -2.59 16.06
C LEU A 47 -2.45 -2.04 14.96
N CYS A 48 -2.52 -2.68 13.79
CA CYS A 48 -2.26 -2.14 12.45
C CYS A 48 -1.13 -1.10 12.37
N GLY A 49 0.10 -1.56 12.11
CA GLY A 49 1.25 -0.68 11.92
C GLY A 49 2.36 -1.34 11.11
N ALA A 50 2.31 -1.14 9.80
CA ALA A 50 3.40 -1.19 8.83
C ALA A 50 4.67 -1.98 9.22
N GLY A 51 4.52 -3.29 9.37
CA GLY A 51 5.60 -4.24 9.53
C GLY A 51 5.18 -5.57 8.92
N GLY A 52 4.65 -5.52 7.69
CA GLY A 52 4.11 -6.69 7.03
C GLY A 52 5.19 -7.76 6.97
N SER A 53 4.88 -8.93 7.52
CA SER A 53 5.75 -10.10 7.43
C SER A 53 6.19 -10.29 5.97
N ARG A 54 7.37 -10.87 5.74
CA ARG A 54 7.89 -11.09 4.37
C ARG A 54 6.86 -11.78 3.45
N SER A 55 5.95 -12.57 4.04
CA SER A 55 4.78 -13.16 3.37
C SER A 55 3.81 -12.10 2.87
N GLU A 56 3.35 -11.19 3.72
CA GLU A 56 2.41 -10.12 3.34
C GLU A 56 2.98 -9.20 2.26
N GLN A 57 4.28 -8.88 2.32
CA GLN A 57 4.92 -8.06 1.28
C GLN A 57 4.93 -8.79 -0.07
N SER A 58 5.11 -10.11 -0.06
CA SER A 58 5.08 -10.92 -1.28
C SER A 58 3.67 -11.02 -1.87
N GLU A 59 2.64 -11.18 -1.02
CA GLU A 59 1.24 -11.19 -1.42
C GLU A 59 0.82 -9.85 -2.01
N ILE A 60 1.21 -8.74 -1.38
CA ILE A 60 0.95 -7.39 -1.90
C ILE A 60 1.62 -7.18 -3.27
N ALA A 61 2.84 -7.71 -3.46
CA ALA A 61 3.51 -7.61 -4.76
C ALA A 61 2.78 -8.40 -5.85
N LEU A 62 2.30 -9.61 -5.54
CA LEU A 62 1.50 -10.43 -6.46
C LEU A 62 0.18 -9.74 -6.82
N LEU A 63 -0.53 -9.20 -5.83
CA LEU A 63 -1.79 -8.48 -6.04
C LEU A 63 -1.60 -7.24 -6.92
N LYS A 64 -0.52 -6.47 -6.71
CA LYS A 64 -0.18 -5.32 -7.57
C LYS A 64 0.11 -5.74 -9.01
N ALA A 65 0.80 -6.86 -9.21
CA ALA A 65 1.07 -7.37 -10.55
C ALA A 65 -0.21 -7.80 -11.28
N GLN A 66 -1.12 -8.49 -10.57
CA GLN A 66 -2.43 -8.88 -11.11
C GLN A 66 -3.28 -7.65 -11.47
N LEU A 67 -3.32 -6.65 -10.60
CA LEU A 67 -4.06 -5.42 -10.84
C LEU A 67 -3.56 -4.69 -12.10
N ARG A 68 -2.24 -4.59 -12.27
CA ARG A 68 -1.63 -4.00 -13.48
C ARG A 68 -2.03 -4.77 -14.74
N LYS A 69 -2.03 -6.10 -14.68
CA LYS A 69 -2.41 -6.96 -15.83
C LYS A 69 -3.87 -6.73 -16.23
N GLU A 70 -4.78 -6.69 -15.26
CA GLU A 70 -6.20 -6.46 -15.54
C GLU A 70 -6.48 -5.04 -16.05
N GLN A 71 -5.75 -4.03 -15.57
CA GLN A 71 -5.84 -2.67 -16.12
C GLN A 71 -5.45 -2.62 -17.60
N LEU A 72 -4.30 -3.22 -17.96
CA LEU A 72 -3.84 -3.28 -19.36
C LEU A 72 -4.82 -4.06 -20.25
N LYS A 73 -5.36 -5.16 -19.75
CA LYS A 73 -6.39 -5.94 -20.46
C LYS A 73 -7.64 -5.10 -20.73
N ASN A 74 -8.11 -4.36 -19.73
CA ASN A 74 -9.26 -3.46 -19.89
C ASN A 74 -8.97 -2.33 -20.89
N GLU A 75 -7.79 -1.75 -20.85
CA GLU A 75 -7.38 -0.70 -21.80
C GLU A 75 -7.35 -1.24 -23.23
N LEU A 76 -6.73 -2.40 -23.44
CA LEU A 76 -6.70 -3.07 -24.74
C LEU A 76 -8.11 -3.38 -25.26
N LEU A 77 -9.00 -3.91 -24.43
CA LEU A 77 -10.38 -4.21 -24.81
C LEU A 77 -11.14 -2.93 -25.21
N ASN A 78 -10.98 -1.85 -24.46
CA ASN A 78 -11.59 -0.56 -24.80
C ASN A 78 -11.05 -0.03 -26.14
N ASN A 79 -9.75 -0.10 -26.37
CA ASN A 79 -9.13 0.33 -27.62
C ASN A 79 -9.62 -0.51 -28.80
N MET A 80 -9.76 -1.83 -28.64
CA MET A 80 -10.33 -2.70 -29.68
C MET A 80 -11.77 -2.35 -29.99
N LEU A 81 -12.59 -2.04 -28.99
CA LEU A 81 -13.97 -1.58 -29.20
C LEU A 81 -14.01 -0.27 -29.99
N ASP A 82 -13.09 0.65 -29.71
CA ASP A 82 -13.04 1.95 -30.37
C ASP A 82 -12.56 1.82 -31.82
N ILE A 83 -11.58 0.95 -32.10
CA ILE A 83 -11.15 0.60 -33.46
C ILE A 83 -12.31 -0.03 -34.23
N ALA A 84 -12.94 -1.06 -33.66
CA ALA A 84 -14.04 -1.76 -34.32
C ALA A 84 -15.22 -0.82 -34.60
N SER A 85 -15.54 0.10 -33.68
CA SER A 85 -16.61 1.09 -33.90
C SER A 85 -16.28 2.06 -35.05
N LYS A 86 -15.02 2.42 -35.22
CA LYS A 86 -14.55 3.25 -36.35
C LYS A 86 -14.63 2.48 -37.68
N GLU A 87 -14.18 1.23 -37.70
CA GLU A 87 -14.16 0.40 -38.91
C GLU A 87 -15.56 0.02 -39.39
N LEU A 88 -16.47 -0.31 -38.47
CA LEU A 88 -17.84 -0.67 -38.80
C LEU A 88 -18.77 0.53 -39.02
N GLY A 89 -18.35 1.74 -38.62
CA GLY A 89 -19.16 2.96 -38.68
C GLY A 89 -20.40 2.92 -37.77
N VAL A 90 -20.44 2.01 -36.80
CA VAL A 90 -21.52 1.84 -35.82
C VAL A 90 -20.92 1.85 -34.42
N ASP A 91 -21.56 2.54 -33.48
CA ASP A 91 -21.13 2.53 -32.07
C ASP A 91 -21.48 1.18 -31.42
N ILE A 92 -20.48 0.30 -31.34
CA ILE A 92 -20.62 -1.08 -30.84
C ILE A 92 -20.91 -1.10 -29.33
N ARG A 93 -20.62 -0.01 -28.61
CA ARG A 93 -20.97 0.10 -27.19
C ARG A 93 -22.47 0.26 -26.97
N LYS A 94 -23.23 0.58 -28.02
CA LYS A 94 -24.69 0.73 -27.97
C LYS A 94 -25.36 -0.54 -28.49
N LYS A 95 -26.46 -0.92 -27.84
CA LYS A 95 -27.33 -1.97 -28.37
C LYS A 95 -27.98 -1.44 -29.65
N SER A 96 -27.93 -2.23 -30.72
CA SER A 96 -28.69 -1.94 -31.94
C SER A 96 -30.18 -1.98 -31.60
N GLY A 97 -30.82 -0.81 -31.48
CA GLY A 97 -32.26 -0.70 -31.31
C GLY A 97 -33.00 -0.76 -32.64
N THR A 98 -34.30 -1.02 -32.61
CA THR A 98 -35.18 -0.90 -33.79
C THR A 98 -35.25 0.56 -34.21
N ARG A 99 -34.64 0.87 -35.35
CA ARG A 99 -34.75 2.19 -36.02
C ARG A 99 -36.23 2.43 -36.30
N ARG A 100 -36.87 3.36 -35.58
CA ARG A 100 -38.23 3.82 -35.90
C ARG A 100 -38.16 4.52 -37.26
N SER A 101 -38.64 3.86 -38.32
CA SER A 101 -38.88 4.50 -39.60
C SER A 101 -39.91 5.63 -39.37
N LYS A 102 -39.64 6.80 -39.95
CA LYS A 102 -40.67 7.84 -40.09
C LYS A 102 -41.76 7.35 -41.04
#